data_AF-A0A6A5VFJ3-F1
#
_entry.id   AF-A0A6A5VFJ3-F1
#
_cell.length_a   1.000
_cell.length_b   1.000
_cell.length_c   1.000
_cell.angle_alpha   90.00
_cell.angle_beta   90.00
_cell.angle_gamma   90.00
#
_symmetry.space_group_name_H-M   'P 1'
#
loop_
_entity.id
_entity.type
_entity.pdbx_description
1 polymer ?
#
loop_
_entity_poly.entity_id
_entity_poly.type
_entity_poly.pdbx_seq_one_letter_code
_entity_poly.pdbx_strand_id
1 'polypeptide(L)'
;MQWMATEAQKYDLSIGLKNSLDIVDALTPTIDFAVNEQCAQLGECDRYTAFLAAGKPVFHIEYSTPLNAAAAKGISCTSARPAGMSTILKNMALDGPAVYCDGSEVDTPTKGGTSPPRSSKTLTQKPTSTRPTTTRSSASISSSTPGPTTSPTPTRPPTTIRTSSSTKPAPTSTSGPGNGCKAKHWDQCGGNDWKGCTVCESPYTCKGVSPPWYYQCL
;
A
#
# COMPACT_ATOMS: atom_id res chain seq x y z
N MET A 1 9.51 8.00 7.66
CA MET A 1 9.22 8.27 6.22
C MET A 1 9.32 9.75 5.84
N GLN A 2 8.83 10.71 6.63
CA GLN A 2 8.91 12.15 6.29
C GLN A 2 10.34 12.64 6.03
N TRP A 3 11.29 12.35 6.93
CA TRP A 3 12.69 12.72 6.72
C TRP A 3 13.27 12.14 5.42
N MET A 4 13.03 10.84 5.15
CA MET A 4 13.50 10.19 3.92
C MET A 4 12.88 10.81 2.66
N ALA A 5 11.60 11.16 2.70
CA ALA A 5 10.94 11.82 1.59
C ALA A 5 11.52 13.22 1.33
N THR A 6 11.75 14.01 2.38
CA THR A 6 12.43 15.30 2.28
C THR A 6 13.85 15.14 1.73
N GLU A 7 14.57 14.11 2.15
CA GLU A 7 15.92 13.85 1.64
C GLU A 7 15.91 13.48 0.16
N ALA A 8 15.03 12.56 -0.26
CA ALA A 8 14.87 12.19 -1.67
C ALA A 8 14.54 13.41 -2.56
N GLN A 9 13.67 14.30 -2.07
CA GLN A 9 13.31 15.53 -2.78
C GLN A 9 14.49 16.48 -3.02
N LYS A 10 15.52 16.49 -2.16
CA LYS A 10 16.73 17.32 -2.40
C LYS A 10 17.52 16.88 -3.63
N TYR A 11 17.32 15.65 -4.08
CA TYR A 11 18.00 15.05 -5.22
C TYR A 11 17.06 14.77 -6.40
N ASP A 12 15.87 15.37 -6.41
CA ASP A 12 14.83 15.13 -7.42
C ASP A 12 14.42 13.65 -7.57
N LEU A 13 14.61 12.86 -6.50
CA LEU A 13 14.23 11.45 -6.47
C LEU A 13 12.80 11.30 -5.98
N SER A 14 12.08 10.38 -6.63
CA SER A 14 10.80 9.89 -6.10
C SER A 14 11.04 8.85 -5.02
N ILE A 15 10.14 8.77 -4.04
CA ILE A 15 10.19 7.79 -2.96
C ILE A 15 8.91 6.97 -2.89
N GLY A 16 9.02 5.69 -2.58
CA GLY A 16 7.86 4.82 -2.38
C GLY A 16 7.84 4.12 -1.02
N LEU A 17 6.67 3.63 -0.63
CA LEU A 17 6.48 2.80 0.56
C LEU A 17 6.33 1.35 0.14
N LYS A 18 7.13 0.48 0.74
CA LYS A 18 7.02 -0.96 0.57
C LYS A 18 6.08 -1.53 1.65
N ASN A 19 4.99 -2.16 1.23
CA ASN A 19 4.00 -2.78 2.14
C ASN A 19 3.50 -1.81 3.22
N SER A 20 3.82 -2.06 4.50
CA SER A 20 3.48 -1.23 5.67
C SER A 20 2.06 -0.66 5.63
N LEU A 21 1.09 -1.57 5.53
CA LEU A 21 -0.33 -1.28 5.31
C LEU A 21 -0.97 -0.48 6.45
N ASP A 22 -0.35 -0.47 7.63
CA ASP A 22 -0.77 0.27 8.82
C ASP A 22 -0.52 1.78 8.72
N ILE A 23 0.46 2.18 7.90
CA ILE A 23 0.84 3.59 7.72
C ILE A 23 0.59 4.11 6.30
N VAL A 24 0.06 3.27 5.40
CA VAL A 24 -0.17 3.62 3.99
C VAL A 24 -1.01 4.88 3.86
N ASP A 25 -2.17 4.96 4.51
CA ASP A 25 -3.07 6.10 4.42
C ASP A 25 -2.41 7.40 4.90
N ALA A 26 -1.71 7.34 6.04
CA ALA A 26 -1.02 8.49 6.63
C ALA A 26 0.13 9.01 5.75
N LEU A 27 0.74 8.14 4.94
CA LEU A 27 1.87 8.48 4.07
C LEU A 27 1.46 8.82 2.63
N THR A 28 0.20 8.59 2.24
CA THR A 28 -0.36 9.00 0.95
C THR A 28 0.04 10.42 0.52
N PRO A 29 0.01 11.47 1.37
CA PRO A 29 0.44 12.81 0.93
C PRO A 29 1.96 12.99 0.79
N THR A 30 2.77 12.10 1.37
CA THR A 30 4.22 12.26 1.51
C THR A 30 5.04 11.51 0.47
N ILE A 31 4.60 10.31 0.07
CA ILE A 31 5.36 9.43 -0.84
C ILE A 31 4.77 9.43 -2.25
N ASP A 32 5.54 9.12 -3.27
CA ASP A 32 5.14 9.22 -4.68
C ASP A 32 4.43 7.96 -5.19
N PHE A 33 4.77 6.78 -4.66
CA PHE A 33 4.21 5.50 -5.08
C PHE A 33 4.22 4.47 -3.94
N ALA A 34 3.54 3.35 -4.14
CA ALA A 34 3.63 2.19 -3.26
C ALA A 34 4.19 0.98 -4.02
N VAL A 35 4.92 0.13 -3.30
CA VAL A 35 5.28 -1.22 -3.76
C VAL A 35 4.57 -2.19 -2.82
N ASN A 36 3.73 -3.06 -3.34
CA ASN A 36 3.05 -4.08 -2.55
C ASN A 36 3.48 -5.48 -3.00
N GLU A 37 3.61 -6.37 -2.03
CA GLU A 37 3.68 -7.82 -2.24
C GLU A 37 2.45 -8.50 -1.66
N GLN A 38 1.86 -9.39 -2.45
CA GLN A 38 0.89 -10.40 -2.01
C GLN A 38 -0.45 -9.86 -1.49
N CYS A 39 -0.84 -8.61 -1.78
CA CYS A 39 -2.13 -8.13 -1.28
C CYS A 39 -3.32 -8.91 -1.85
N ALA A 40 -3.24 -9.45 -3.07
CA ALA A 40 -4.33 -10.23 -3.64
C ALA A 40 -4.37 -11.62 -2.98
N GLN A 41 -3.21 -12.23 -2.73
CA GLN A 41 -3.13 -13.49 -1.97
C GLN A 41 -3.67 -13.34 -0.55
N LEU A 42 -3.43 -12.20 0.12
CA LEU A 42 -3.82 -11.96 1.50
C LEU A 42 -5.20 -11.30 1.66
N GLY A 43 -5.84 -10.85 0.57
CA GLY A 43 -7.10 -10.11 0.61
C GLY A 43 -6.96 -8.70 1.20
N GLU A 44 -5.80 -8.07 1.02
CA GLU A 44 -5.42 -6.80 1.64
C GLU A 44 -5.30 -5.64 0.64
N CYS A 45 -5.56 -5.85 -0.65
CA CYS A 45 -5.39 -4.82 -1.69
C CYS A 45 -6.22 -3.56 -1.44
N ASP A 46 -7.29 -3.68 -0.65
CA ASP A 46 -8.16 -2.60 -0.25
C ASP A 46 -7.43 -1.45 0.44
N ARG A 47 -6.32 -1.75 1.13
CA ARG A 47 -5.49 -0.77 1.84
C ARG A 47 -4.85 0.27 0.93
N TYR A 48 -4.79 0.03 -0.38
CA TYR A 48 -4.21 0.95 -1.34
C TYR A 48 -5.24 1.82 -2.08
N THR A 49 -6.52 1.76 -1.70
CA THR A 49 -7.58 2.54 -2.38
C THR A 49 -7.29 4.05 -2.37
N ALA A 50 -6.77 4.59 -1.27
CA ALA A 50 -6.43 6.00 -1.16
C ALA A 50 -5.30 6.42 -2.11
N PHE A 51 -4.30 5.54 -2.34
CA PHE A 51 -3.23 5.78 -3.32
C PHE A 51 -3.77 5.89 -4.73
N LEU A 52 -4.57 4.89 -5.13
CA LEU A 52 -5.17 4.84 -6.46
C LEU A 52 -6.11 6.02 -6.69
N ALA A 53 -6.93 6.38 -5.69
CA ALA A 53 -7.82 7.54 -5.75
C ALA A 53 -7.06 8.87 -5.85
N ALA A 54 -5.87 8.97 -5.25
CA ALA A 54 -4.97 10.11 -5.36
C ALA A 54 -4.14 10.12 -6.67
N GLY A 55 -4.37 9.17 -7.58
CA GLY A 55 -3.63 9.03 -8.83
C GLY A 55 -2.18 8.57 -8.66
N LYS A 56 -1.84 7.95 -7.52
CA LYS A 56 -0.50 7.45 -7.22
C LYS A 56 -0.36 5.98 -7.62
N PRO A 57 0.72 5.58 -8.30
CA PRO A 57 0.89 4.21 -8.75
C PRO A 57 1.16 3.27 -7.57
N VAL A 58 0.62 2.06 -7.69
CA VAL A 58 0.91 0.92 -6.80
C VAL A 58 1.55 -0.15 -7.67
N PHE A 59 2.84 -0.40 -7.47
CA PHE A 59 3.57 -1.49 -8.11
C PHE A 59 3.30 -2.76 -7.32
N HIS A 60 2.46 -3.64 -7.87
CA HIS A 60 1.91 -4.79 -7.20
C HIS A 60 2.63 -6.07 -7.66
N ILE A 61 3.11 -6.87 -6.71
CA ILE A 61 3.88 -8.08 -6.95
C ILE A 61 3.16 -9.26 -6.32
N GLU A 62 2.92 -10.30 -7.10
CA GLU A 62 2.35 -11.56 -6.62
C GLU A 62 3.30 -12.71 -6.90
N TYR A 63 3.48 -13.59 -5.92
CA TYR A 63 4.41 -14.70 -6.01
C TYR A 63 3.70 -15.98 -6.46
N SER A 64 3.86 -16.33 -7.73
CA SER A 64 3.15 -17.45 -8.35
C SER A 64 4.05 -18.68 -8.50
N THR A 65 3.50 -19.85 -8.17
CA THR A 65 4.12 -21.14 -8.47
C THR A 65 3.06 -22.07 -9.06
N PRO A 66 3.20 -22.52 -10.33
CA PRO A 66 4.27 -22.19 -11.27
C PRO A 66 4.21 -20.73 -11.75
N LEU A 67 5.36 -20.15 -12.10
CA LEU A 67 5.46 -18.83 -12.72
C LEU A 67 5.45 -18.96 -14.24
N ASN A 68 4.28 -18.76 -14.86
CA ASN A 68 4.09 -18.80 -16.31
C ASN A 68 2.83 -18.02 -16.71
N ALA A 69 2.58 -17.86 -18.01
CA ALA A 69 1.40 -17.20 -18.56
C ALA A 69 0.05 -17.72 -18.03
N ALA A 70 -0.05 -18.98 -17.59
CA ALA A 70 -1.29 -19.50 -17.00
C ALA A 70 -1.56 -18.89 -15.61
N ALA A 71 -0.54 -18.47 -14.88
CA ALA A 71 -0.69 -17.79 -13.59
C ALA A 71 -1.44 -16.45 -13.70
N ALA A 72 -1.37 -15.79 -14.87
CA ALA A 72 -2.12 -14.56 -15.16
C ALA A 72 -3.65 -14.76 -15.16
N LYS A 73 -4.14 -16.01 -15.17
CA LYS A 73 -5.57 -16.34 -15.07
C LYS A 73 -6.05 -16.48 -13.62
N GLY A 74 -5.14 -16.32 -12.65
CA GLY A 74 -5.44 -16.45 -11.22
C GLY A 74 -5.93 -15.16 -10.56
N ILE A 75 -6.29 -15.28 -9.27
CA ILE A 75 -6.82 -14.18 -8.45
C ILE A 75 -5.91 -12.94 -8.43
N SER A 76 -4.60 -13.15 -8.55
CA SER A 76 -3.57 -12.09 -8.62
C SER A 76 -3.77 -11.11 -9.79
N CYS A 77 -4.51 -11.49 -10.83
CA CYS A 77 -4.74 -10.69 -12.03
C CYS A 77 -6.21 -10.49 -12.39
N THR A 78 -7.10 -11.38 -11.94
CA THR A 78 -8.51 -11.40 -12.39
C THR A 78 -9.51 -10.88 -11.37
N SER A 79 -9.11 -10.64 -10.12
CA SER A 79 -10.01 -10.08 -9.11
C SER A 79 -10.30 -8.59 -9.37
N ALA A 80 -11.42 -8.10 -8.83
CA ALA A 80 -11.76 -6.67 -8.88
C ALA A 80 -10.71 -5.77 -8.21
N ARG A 81 -9.86 -6.33 -7.35
CA ARG A 81 -8.69 -5.70 -6.74
C ARG A 81 -7.55 -6.72 -6.84
N PRO A 82 -6.63 -6.54 -7.80
CA PRO A 82 -5.79 -5.35 -7.87
C PRO A 82 -6.07 -4.40 -9.06
N ALA A 83 -7.31 -4.29 -9.55
CA ALA A 83 -7.64 -3.37 -10.65
C ALA A 83 -7.11 -1.93 -10.39
N GLY A 84 -6.40 -1.38 -11.38
CA GLY A 84 -5.74 -0.07 -11.29
C GLY A 84 -4.30 -0.09 -10.76
N MET A 85 -3.82 -1.24 -10.27
CA MET A 85 -2.41 -1.42 -9.88
C MET A 85 -1.56 -1.93 -11.05
N SER A 86 -0.26 -1.62 -11.02
CA SER A 86 0.72 -2.14 -11.97
C SER A 86 1.22 -3.50 -11.50
N THR A 87 0.54 -4.57 -11.92
CA THR A 87 0.77 -5.93 -11.41
C THR A 87 1.78 -6.71 -12.24
N ILE A 88 2.73 -7.36 -11.56
CA ILE A 88 3.59 -8.41 -12.11
C ILE A 88 3.53 -9.66 -11.23
N LEU A 89 3.65 -10.83 -11.85
CA LEU A 89 3.88 -12.10 -11.16
C LEU A 89 5.38 -12.41 -11.20
N LYS A 90 5.92 -12.82 -10.06
CA LYS A 90 7.35 -13.16 -9.89
C LYS A 90 7.52 -14.46 -9.12
N ASN A 91 8.74 -14.97 -9.12
CA ASN A 91 9.17 -15.96 -8.14
C ASN A 91 9.64 -15.23 -6.87
N MET A 92 9.82 -15.98 -5.78
CA MET A 92 10.24 -15.41 -4.48
C MET A 92 11.68 -14.85 -4.49
N ALA A 93 12.54 -15.34 -5.38
CA ALA A 93 13.91 -14.82 -5.53
C ALA A 93 13.97 -13.49 -6.29
N LEU A 94 12.83 -13.03 -6.85
CA LEU A 94 12.71 -11.85 -7.69
C LEU A 94 13.61 -11.84 -8.92
N ASP A 95 14.11 -12.99 -9.34
CA ASP A 95 14.98 -13.15 -10.51
C ASP A 95 14.21 -13.70 -11.74
N GLY A 96 14.89 -13.81 -12.88
CA GLY A 96 14.32 -14.38 -14.11
C GLY A 96 13.07 -13.66 -14.62
N PRO A 97 12.04 -14.38 -15.10
CA PRO A 97 10.90 -13.78 -15.78
C PRO A 97 10.01 -12.95 -14.85
N ALA A 98 9.42 -11.90 -15.41
CA ALA A 98 8.24 -11.22 -14.90
C ALA A 98 7.07 -11.54 -15.84
N VAL A 99 5.98 -12.07 -15.30
CA VAL A 99 4.76 -12.38 -16.05
C VAL A 99 3.74 -11.27 -15.78
N TYR A 100 3.17 -10.69 -16.82
CA TYR A 100 2.13 -9.66 -16.71
C TYR A 100 0.74 -10.29 -16.75
N CYS A 101 -0.27 -9.52 -16.32
CA CYS A 101 -1.65 -10.01 -16.27
C CYS A 101 -2.30 -10.25 -17.65
N ASP A 102 -1.68 -9.80 -18.74
CA ASP A 102 -2.07 -10.18 -20.10
C ASP A 102 -1.43 -11.51 -20.56
N GLY A 103 -0.64 -12.15 -19.68
CA GLY A 103 0.10 -13.38 -19.95
C GLY A 103 1.42 -13.16 -20.69
N SER A 104 1.79 -11.92 -21.03
CA SER A 104 3.11 -11.64 -21.60
C SER A 104 4.20 -11.80 -20.55
N GLU A 105 5.42 -12.14 -21.00
CA GLU A 105 6.57 -12.39 -20.12
C GLU A 105 7.79 -11.62 -20.62
N VAL A 106 8.55 -11.06 -19.67
CA VAL A 106 9.84 -10.41 -19.95
C VAL A 106 10.87 -10.96 -18.97
N ASP A 107 12.03 -11.37 -19.49
CA ASP A 107 13.14 -11.77 -18.63
C ASP A 107 13.73 -10.55 -17.90
N THR A 108 13.82 -10.64 -16.57
CA THR A 108 14.28 -9.57 -15.67
C THR A 108 15.36 -10.09 -14.70
N PRO A 109 16.54 -10.50 -15.22
CA PRO A 109 17.60 -11.05 -14.38
C PRO A 109 18.16 -9.98 -13.43
N THR A 110 18.18 -10.27 -12.13
CA THR A 110 18.67 -9.35 -11.07
C THR A 110 20.18 -9.44 -10.85
N LYS A 111 20.84 -10.49 -11.35
CA LYS A 111 22.30 -10.67 -11.28
C LYS A 111 22.87 -10.94 -12.68
N GLY A 112 23.85 -10.14 -13.11
CA GLY A 112 24.50 -10.29 -14.42
C GLY A 112 23.63 -9.97 -15.63
N GLY A 113 22.40 -9.49 -15.40
CA GLY A 113 21.48 -9.03 -16.43
C GLY A 113 21.89 -7.73 -17.09
N THR A 114 21.64 -7.59 -18.39
CA THR A 114 21.56 -6.26 -18.99
C THR A 114 20.27 -5.61 -18.50
N SER A 115 20.32 -4.34 -18.06
CA SER A 115 19.11 -3.62 -17.67
C SER A 115 18.09 -3.69 -18.81
N PRO A 116 16.80 -4.00 -18.54
CA PRO A 116 15.79 -3.99 -19.59
C PRO A 116 15.82 -2.65 -20.32
N PRO A 117 15.66 -2.62 -21.65
CA PRO A 117 15.69 -1.37 -22.40
C PRO A 117 14.64 -0.43 -21.83
N ARG A 118 15.10 0.71 -21.32
CA ARG A 118 14.22 1.77 -20.81
C ARG A 118 13.29 2.16 -21.94
N SER A 119 11.98 1.97 -21.77
CA SER A 119 10.99 2.38 -22.76
C SER A 119 11.23 3.85 -23.11
N SER A 120 11.61 4.12 -24.36
CA SER A 120 11.95 5.45 -24.86
C SER A 120 10.72 6.32 -25.10
N LYS A 121 9.57 6.00 -24.50
CA LYS A 121 8.43 6.91 -24.50
C LYS A 121 8.88 8.18 -23.80
N THR A 122 9.08 9.22 -24.59
CA THR A 122 9.31 10.59 -24.17
C THR A 122 8.51 10.85 -22.91
N LEU A 123 9.21 11.12 -21.80
CA LEU A 123 8.60 11.60 -20.57
C LEU A 123 7.82 12.86 -20.94
N THR A 124 6.52 12.73 -21.18
CA THR A 124 5.61 13.84 -21.02
C THR A 124 5.84 14.28 -19.58
N GLN A 125 6.32 15.52 -19.43
CA GLN A 125 6.76 16.05 -18.14
C GLN A 125 5.77 15.66 -17.06
N LYS A 126 6.30 15.19 -15.93
CA LYS A 126 5.58 15.05 -14.66
C LYS A 126 4.60 16.21 -14.56
N PRO A 127 3.28 16.00 -14.42
CA PRO A 127 2.38 17.11 -14.20
C PRO A 127 2.86 17.79 -12.92
N THR A 128 3.38 19.01 -13.09
CA THR A 128 3.78 19.87 -12.00
C THR A 128 2.53 20.13 -11.18
N SER A 129 2.31 19.31 -10.14
CA SER A 129 1.31 19.58 -9.13
C SER A 129 1.81 20.79 -8.35
N THR A 130 1.48 21.98 -8.84
CA THR A 130 1.55 23.20 -8.05
C THR A 130 0.58 23.04 -6.90
N ARG A 131 1.11 22.60 -5.76
CA ARG A 131 0.47 22.67 -4.45
C ARG A 131 -0.02 24.12 -4.24
N PRO A 132 -1.33 24.37 -4.04
CA PRO A 132 -1.79 25.71 -3.72
C PRO A 132 -1.25 26.10 -2.33
N THR A 133 -0.41 27.11 -2.29
CA THR A 133 -0.06 27.81 -1.06
C THR A 133 -1.26 28.70 -0.70
N THR A 134 -2.17 28.20 0.14
CA THR A 134 -3.23 29.03 0.71
C THR A 134 -2.61 29.98 1.72
N THR A 135 -2.40 31.23 1.29
CA THR A 135 -2.17 32.38 2.15
C THR A 135 -3.40 32.60 3.02
N ARG A 136 -3.17 32.59 4.33
CA ARG A 136 -4.14 32.86 5.37
C ARG A 136 -4.40 34.37 5.41
N SER A 137 -5.55 34.80 4.90
CA SER A 137 -6.05 36.16 5.15
C SER A 137 -7.26 36.10 6.06
N SER A 138 -7.07 36.64 7.26
CA SER A 138 -8.11 36.96 8.22
C SER A 138 -8.96 38.11 7.67
N ALA A 139 -10.27 37.93 7.57
CA ALA A 139 -11.22 39.02 7.53
C ALA A 139 -12.51 38.59 8.22
N SER A 140 -12.87 39.37 9.24
CA SER A 140 -14.01 39.25 10.11
C SER A 140 -15.21 40.05 9.57
N ILE A 141 -16.41 39.67 10.04
CA ILE A 141 -17.60 40.50 10.37
C ILE A 141 -18.93 40.14 9.66
N SER A 142 -19.88 39.74 10.52
CA SER A 142 -21.34 39.96 10.62
C SER A 142 -22.40 39.34 9.68
N SER A 143 -23.14 38.42 10.31
CA SER A 143 -24.61 38.39 10.51
C SER A 143 -25.55 39.15 9.57
N SER A 144 -26.43 38.39 8.91
CA SER A 144 -27.86 38.74 8.79
C SER A 144 -28.71 37.50 8.48
N THR A 145 -29.75 37.29 9.29
CA THR A 145 -30.87 36.35 9.12
C THR A 145 -31.83 36.87 8.06
N PRO A 146 -32.58 36.01 7.34
CA PRO A 146 -34.00 35.86 7.70
C PRO A 146 -34.64 34.47 7.46
N GLY A 147 -35.55 34.10 8.38
CA GLY A 147 -36.95 33.70 8.09
C GLY A 147 -37.28 32.33 7.48
N PRO A 148 -38.27 31.58 8.02
CA PRO A 148 -38.54 30.18 7.68
C PRO A 148 -39.47 30.02 6.47
N THR A 149 -39.33 28.92 5.71
CA THR A 149 -40.37 28.47 4.77
C THR A 149 -40.55 26.96 4.88
N THR A 150 -41.82 26.59 4.87
CA THR A 150 -42.43 25.31 5.23
C THR A 150 -42.23 24.20 4.20
N SER A 151 -42.09 22.98 4.74
CA SER A 151 -42.15 21.61 4.19
C SER A 151 -43.18 21.35 3.06
N PRO A 152 -43.09 20.25 2.26
CA PRO A 152 -43.27 18.90 2.80
C PRO A 152 -42.35 17.77 2.28
N THR A 153 -42.19 16.82 3.19
CA THR A 153 -41.64 15.46 3.19
C THR A 153 -42.15 14.54 2.06
N PRO A 154 -41.29 13.60 1.58
CA PRO A 154 -41.75 12.29 1.15
C PRO A 154 -41.29 11.18 2.09
N THR A 155 -42.27 10.36 2.46
CA THR A 155 -42.28 9.26 3.43
C THR A 155 -41.33 8.11 3.06
N ARG A 156 -40.52 7.68 4.03
CA ARG A 156 -39.67 6.47 3.98
C ARG A 156 -40.50 5.21 4.33
N PRO A 157 -40.42 4.12 3.55
CA PRO A 157 -40.95 2.81 3.96
C PRO A 157 -40.08 2.14 5.05
N PRO A 158 -40.67 1.36 5.96
CA PRO A 158 -39.96 0.73 7.07
C PRO A 158 -39.22 -0.53 6.60
N THR A 159 -37.89 -0.53 6.67
CA THR A 159 -37.11 -1.77 6.60
C THR A 159 -36.69 -2.15 8.01
N THR A 160 -37.14 -3.32 8.42
CA THR A 160 -36.85 -4.04 9.66
C THR A 160 -35.35 -4.15 9.91
N ILE A 161 -34.89 -3.54 11.01
CA ILE A 161 -33.50 -3.71 11.49
C ILE A 161 -33.43 -5.07 12.17
N ARG A 162 -32.79 -6.04 11.49
CA ARG A 162 -32.36 -7.29 12.10
C ARG A 162 -31.07 -7.02 12.86
N THR A 163 -31.14 -7.10 14.17
CA THR A 163 -30.00 -7.02 15.09
C THR A 163 -29.09 -8.23 14.86
N SER A 164 -28.09 -8.09 13.98
CA SER A 164 -26.95 -9.00 13.94
C SER A 164 -25.85 -8.43 14.83
N SER A 165 -25.63 -9.07 15.97
CA SER A 165 -24.48 -8.88 16.85
C SER A 165 -23.19 -9.20 16.07
N SER A 166 -22.63 -8.18 15.42
CA SER A 166 -21.28 -8.22 14.86
C SER A 166 -20.32 -7.68 15.90
N THR A 167 -19.57 -8.56 16.54
CA THR A 167 -18.42 -8.20 17.36
C THR A 167 -17.39 -7.47 16.50
N LYS A 168 -17.37 -6.14 16.61
CA LYS A 168 -16.26 -5.27 16.21
C LYS A 168 -14.95 -5.86 16.73
N PRO A 169 -13.94 -6.18 15.89
CA PRO A 169 -12.58 -6.32 16.39
C PRO A 169 -12.18 -4.95 16.94
N ALA A 170 -11.79 -4.92 18.22
CA ALA A 170 -11.29 -3.74 18.88
C ALA A 170 -10.09 -3.15 18.11
N PRO A 171 -9.89 -1.82 18.11
CA PRO A 171 -8.69 -1.23 17.56
C PRO A 171 -7.48 -1.79 18.34
N THR A 172 -6.54 -2.43 17.64
CA THR A 172 -5.32 -2.93 18.27
C THR A 172 -4.49 -1.73 18.72
N SER A 173 -4.62 -1.45 20.01
CA SER A 173 -3.86 -0.44 20.73
C SER A 173 -2.37 -0.74 20.64
N THR A 174 -1.62 0.30 20.29
CA THR A 174 -0.20 0.48 20.51
C THR A 174 0.20 0.06 21.93
N SER A 175 0.96 -1.03 22.07
CA SER A 175 1.64 -1.32 23.33
C SER A 175 2.94 -2.09 23.06
N GLY A 176 4.06 -1.42 23.33
CA GLY A 176 5.35 -1.90 23.86
C GLY A 176 5.94 -3.28 23.47
N PRO A 177 7.27 -3.44 23.63
CA PRO A 177 7.96 -4.67 23.29
C PRO A 177 7.51 -5.81 24.21
N GLY A 178 6.91 -6.86 23.64
CA GLY A 178 6.69 -8.15 24.32
C GLY A 178 5.25 -8.60 24.60
N ASN A 179 4.21 -7.90 24.12
CA ASN A 179 2.82 -8.31 24.40
C ASN A 179 2.28 -9.35 23.42
N GLY A 180 2.70 -10.62 23.56
CA GLY A 180 1.99 -11.81 23.07
C GLY A 180 1.73 -11.93 21.56
N CYS A 181 2.11 -10.92 20.78
CA CYS A 181 1.89 -10.87 19.34
C CYS A 181 2.99 -11.66 18.63
N LYS A 182 2.62 -12.26 17.49
CA LYS A 182 3.54 -13.02 16.66
C LYS A 182 3.67 -12.35 15.30
N ALA A 183 4.90 -12.19 14.84
CA ALA A 183 5.23 -11.72 13.50
C ALA A 183 5.00 -12.88 12.51
N LYS A 184 4.33 -12.62 11.38
CA LYS A 184 4.07 -13.64 10.36
C LYS A 184 5.37 -14.00 9.64
N HIS A 185 5.32 -15.03 8.80
CA HIS A 185 6.40 -15.29 7.84
C HIS A 185 6.75 -14.01 7.07
N TRP A 186 8.03 -13.69 6.96
CA TRP A 186 8.58 -12.51 6.30
C TRP A 186 8.34 -11.16 7.00
N ASP A 187 7.66 -11.11 8.15
CA ASP A 187 7.55 -9.87 8.93
C ASP A 187 8.86 -9.57 9.70
N GLN A 188 9.07 -8.29 10.01
CA GLN A 188 10.15 -7.86 10.88
C GLN A 188 9.92 -8.38 12.31
N CYS A 189 10.93 -9.01 12.89
CA CYS A 189 10.91 -9.58 14.24
C CYS A 189 11.97 -8.98 15.16
N GLY A 190 12.76 -8.03 14.66
CA GLY A 190 13.82 -7.41 15.45
C GLY A 190 14.62 -6.37 14.68
N GLY A 191 15.48 -5.69 15.41
CA GLY A 191 16.30 -4.58 14.93
C GLY A 191 16.48 -3.54 16.02
N ASN A 192 17.53 -2.71 15.90
CA ASN A 192 17.68 -1.53 16.74
C ASN A 192 16.40 -0.68 16.68
N ASP A 193 15.93 -0.28 17.86
CA ASP A 193 14.70 0.48 18.08
C ASP A 193 13.37 -0.18 17.66
N TRP A 194 13.38 -1.45 17.23
CA TRP A 194 12.15 -2.19 16.93
C TRP A 194 11.27 -2.34 18.19
N LYS A 195 9.99 -1.94 18.08
CA LYS A 195 8.99 -2.04 19.16
C LYS A 195 7.84 -3.00 18.84
N GLY A 196 7.88 -3.66 17.67
CA GLY A 196 6.86 -4.61 17.24
C GLY A 196 7.06 -6.01 17.82
N CYS A 197 6.38 -6.99 17.24
CA CYS A 197 6.48 -8.39 17.67
C CYS A 197 7.90 -8.91 17.49
N THR A 198 8.38 -9.66 18.48
CA THR A 198 9.73 -10.25 18.46
C THR A 198 9.72 -11.77 18.33
N VAL A 199 8.56 -12.39 18.49
CA VAL A 199 8.35 -13.83 18.32
C VAL A 199 7.72 -14.07 16.97
N CYS A 200 8.25 -15.02 16.20
CA CYS A 200 7.68 -15.43 14.93
C CYS A 200 6.54 -16.44 15.13
N GLU A 201 5.55 -16.42 14.24
CA GLU A 201 4.60 -17.52 14.12
C GLU A 201 5.35 -18.84 13.81
N SER A 202 4.92 -19.94 14.43
CA SER A 202 5.49 -21.25 14.12
C SER A 202 5.13 -21.61 12.67
N PRO A 203 6.06 -22.14 11.85
CA PRO A 203 7.37 -22.72 12.20
C PRO A 203 8.58 -21.77 12.02
N TYR A 204 8.37 -20.47 11.86
CA TYR A 204 9.41 -19.53 11.46
C TYR A 204 10.31 -19.11 12.63
N THR A 205 11.53 -18.70 12.31
CA THR A 205 12.53 -18.24 13.26
C THR A 205 12.98 -16.83 12.90
N CYS A 206 13.19 -15.98 13.92
CA CYS A 206 13.69 -14.64 13.72
C CYS A 206 15.17 -14.67 13.33
N LYS A 207 15.48 -14.43 12.05
CA LYS A 207 16.84 -14.45 11.49
C LYS A 207 17.33 -13.04 11.17
N GLY A 208 18.61 -12.79 11.41
CA GLY A 208 19.25 -11.52 11.08
C GLY A 208 19.46 -11.40 9.58
N VAL A 209 18.79 -10.43 8.95
CA VAL A 209 18.95 -10.15 7.51
C VAL A 209 19.94 -9.01 7.29
N SER A 210 19.88 -7.96 8.12
CA SER A 210 20.89 -6.90 8.16
C SER A 210 21.14 -6.43 9.61
N PRO A 211 21.77 -7.25 10.46
CA PRO A 211 22.08 -6.89 11.85
C PRO A 211 22.95 -5.61 11.95
N PRO A 212 22.78 -4.78 13.00
CA PRO A 212 21.81 -4.92 14.10
C PRO A 212 20.43 -4.32 13.78
N TRP A 213 20.21 -3.83 12.56
CA TRP A 213 19.06 -2.97 12.24
C TRP A 213 17.81 -3.73 11.77
N TYR A 214 17.96 -4.93 11.20
CA TYR A 214 16.83 -5.66 10.63
C TYR A 214 16.94 -7.19 10.79
N TYR A 215 15.90 -7.76 11.39
CA TYR A 215 15.70 -9.19 11.55
C TYR A 215 14.29 -9.56 11.07
N GLN A 216 14.16 -10.71 10.42
CA GLN A 216 12.94 -11.14 9.72
C GLN A 216 12.60 -12.59 10.07
N CYS A 217 11.31 -12.94 10.13
CA CYS A 217 10.86 -14.32 10.32
C CYS A 217 11.04 -15.16 9.04
N LEU A 218 11.95 -16.15 9.06
CA LEU A 218 12.27 -17.08 7.95
C LEU A 218 12.41 -18.54 8.43
#